data_AF-A0A067NFX9-F1
#
_entry.id   AF-A0A067NFX9-F1
#
_cell.length_a   1.000
_cell.length_b   1.000
_cell.length_c   1.000
_cell.angle_alpha   90.00
_cell.angle_beta   90.00
_cell.angle_gamma   90.00
#
_symmetry.space_group_name_H-M   'P 1'
#
loop_
_entity.id
_entity.type
_entity.pdbx_description
1 polymer ?
#
loop_
_entity_poly.entity_id
_entity_poly.type
_entity_poly.pdbx_seq_one_letter_code
_entity_poly.pdbx_strand_id
1 'polypeptide(L)'
;MHYILCDRLDRTVLPHLENVSAYLPVALGLLHGRHIRRLRTSLSYYYADDGRCSRKTFRSVRVLSLRSATLSPETQRVFLARIENLEVLDIETMHPVDSSIVPYGTKLKFLRISSNVFITRDVIDQLFDDIPTLECIEWAMEYKMYTSSPGKPFYYGTRKYRDVPGYQNVQWMCPLDEEWLGNWKEDVRPVTVTGRGTLVKFWNHPQYI
;
A
#
# COMPACT_ATOMS: atom_id res chain seq x y z
N MET A 1 17.44 -5.86 27.36
CA MET A 1 17.03 -4.48 27.01
C MET A 1 15.52 -4.42 27.04
N HIS A 2 14.92 -3.76 28.03
CA HIS A 2 13.47 -3.60 28.14
C HIS A 2 13.07 -2.28 27.50
N TYR A 3 12.35 -2.32 26.38
CA TYR A 3 11.66 -1.14 25.88
C TYR A 3 10.26 -1.12 26.52
N ILE A 4 10.17 -0.44 27.66
CA ILE A 4 8.91 0.12 28.12
C ILE A 4 8.74 1.42 27.33
N LEU A 5 7.76 1.47 26.44
CA LEU A 5 7.12 2.70 25.98
C LEU A 5 5.76 2.31 25.39
N CYS A 6 4.91 1.79 26.29
CA CYS A 6 3.46 1.86 26.16
C CYS A 6 2.94 3.04 27.00
N ASP A 7 3.67 4.16 27.04
CA ASP A 7 3.06 5.41 27.47
C ASP A 7 2.11 5.83 26.37
N ARG A 8 0.84 5.50 26.62
CA ARG A 8 -0.29 5.79 25.73
C ARG A 8 -0.28 7.30 25.50
N LEU A 9 0.05 7.71 24.28
CA LEU A 9 -0.24 9.07 23.83
C LEU A 9 -1.74 9.30 24.08
N ASP A 10 -2.06 10.26 24.95
CA ASP A 10 -3.44 10.52 25.35
C ASP A 10 -4.28 10.78 24.08
N ARG A 11 -5.47 10.18 24.04
CA ARG A 11 -6.41 10.31 22.92
C ARG A 11 -6.82 11.76 22.69
N THR A 12 -6.70 12.60 23.72
CA THR A 12 -6.96 14.04 23.68
C THR A 12 -5.94 14.84 22.85
N VAL A 13 -4.71 14.34 22.69
CA VAL A 13 -3.63 15.08 21.99
C VAL A 13 -3.86 15.14 20.48
N LEU A 14 -4.56 14.16 19.91
CA LEU A 14 -4.92 14.10 18.48
C LEU A 14 -6.26 13.34 18.28
N PRO A 15 -7.41 13.97 18.59
CA PRO A 15 -8.72 13.31 18.61
C PRO A 15 -9.22 12.88 17.22
N HIS A 16 -8.70 13.50 16.15
CA HIS A 16 -9.09 13.26 14.76
C HIS A 16 -7.99 12.59 13.93
N LEU A 17 -7.05 11.88 14.58
CA LEU A 17 -5.97 11.20 13.88
C LEU A 17 -6.51 10.00 13.08
N GLU A 18 -6.68 10.18 11.77
CA GLU A 18 -7.11 9.11 10.85
C GLU A 18 -5.94 8.44 10.11
N ASN A 19 -4.79 9.11 10.04
CA ASN A 19 -3.62 8.71 9.27
C ASN A 19 -2.39 8.62 10.17
N VAL A 20 -1.66 7.52 10.12
CA VAL A 20 -0.42 7.33 10.86
C VAL A 20 0.66 6.83 9.91
N SER A 21 1.82 7.50 9.93
CA SER A 21 3.06 7.00 9.32
C SER A 21 4.11 6.84 10.42
N ALA A 22 4.36 5.61 10.85
CA ALA A 22 5.30 5.31 11.93
C ALA A 22 5.77 3.86 11.89
N TYR A 23 6.90 3.57 12.53
CA TYR A 23 7.31 2.20 12.84
C TYR A 23 6.21 1.46 13.61
N LEU A 24 6.03 0.16 13.36
CA LEU A 24 4.90 -0.61 13.89
C LEU A 24 4.69 -0.44 15.41
N PRO A 25 5.72 -0.47 16.28
CA PRO A 25 5.51 -0.35 17.72
C PRO A 25 4.84 0.98 18.12
N VAL A 26 5.27 2.07 17.48
CA VAL A 26 4.69 3.40 17.68
C VAL A 26 3.27 3.43 17.13
N ALA A 27 3.05 2.89 15.92
CA ALA A 27 1.73 2.82 15.33
C ALA A 27 0.74 2.02 16.21
N LEU A 28 1.16 0.88 16.77
CA LEU A 28 0.34 0.06 17.66
C LEU A 28 -0.08 0.83 18.93
N GLY A 29 0.83 1.62 19.51
CA GLY A 29 0.51 2.50 20.62
C GLY A 29 -0.58 3.52 20.28
N LEU A 30 -0.60 4.01 19.04
CA LEU A 30 -1.60 4.95 18.53
C LEU A 30 -2.92 4.27 18.13
N LEU A 31 -2.90 3.05 17.59
CA LEU A 31 -4.10 2.32 17.15
C LEU A 31 -5.05 1.98 18.30
N HIS A 32 -4.55 1.83 19.52
CA HIS A 32 -5.34 1.32 20.64
C HIS A 32 -6.53 2.23 21.03
N GLY A 33 -7.72 1.83 20.53
CA GLY A 33 -9.00 2.53 20.70
C GLY A 33 -9.06 3.90 20.04
N ARG A 34 -8.38 4.05 18.90
CA ARG A 34 -8.56 5.16 17.96
C ARG A 34 -9.16 4.67 16.64
N HIS A 35 -9.76 5.59 15.88
CA HIS A 35 -10.35 5.32 14.57
C HIS A 35 -9.38 5.60 13.42
N ILE A 36 -8.12 5.16 13.55
CA ILE A 36 -7.13 5.29 12.48
C ILE A 36 -7.54 4.43 11.29
N ARG A 37 -7.73 5.05 10.13
CA ARG A 37 -8.17 4.41 8.89
C ARG A 37 -7.00 4.07 7.97
N ARG A 38 -5.95 4.89 7.98
CA ARG A 38 -4.78 4.75 7.09
C ARG A 38 -3.52 4.58 7.91
N LEU A 39 -2.81 3.50 7.65
CA LEU A 39 -1.58 3.16 8.34
C LEU A 39 -0.48 2.97 7.30
N ARG A 40 0.58 3.76 7.39
CA ARG A 40 1.86 3.49 6.74
C ARG A 40 2.83 3.05 7.81
N THR A 41 3.45 1.90 7.61
CA THR A 41 4.35 1.34 8.61
C THR A 41 5.41 0.45 7.98
N SER A 42 6.47 0.20 8.74
CA SER A 42 7.47 -0.82 8.44
C SER A 42 7.44 -1.88 9.53
N LEU A 43 7.59 -3.13 9.10
CA LEU A 43 7.73 -4.27 10.01
C LEU A 43 9.20 -4.62 10.14
N SER A 44 9.64 -4.90 11.36
CA SER A 44 10.88 -5.64 11.58
C SER A 44 10.56 -7.08 11.92
N TYR A 45 11.53 -7.98 11.66
CA TYR A 45 11.42 -9.44 11.82
C TYR A 45 10.82 -9.87 13.18
N TYR A 46 10.99 -9.06 14.22
CA TYR A 46 10.61 -9.38 15.59
C TYR A 46 9.11 -9.20 15.92
N TYR A 47 8.30 -8.58 15.06
CA TYR A 47 6.94 -8.14 15.42
C TYR A 47 5.78 -8.95 14.84
N ALA A 48 6.03 -9.87 13.91
CA ALA A 48 4.95 -10.63 13.30
C ALA A 48 4.36 -11.69 14.24
N ASP A 49 5.14 -12.16 15.22
CA ASP A 49 4.77 -13.30 16.07
C ASP A 49 4.42 -12.90 17.52
N ASP A 50 4.53 -11.61 17.87
CA ASP A 50 4.17 -11.17 19.21
C ASP A 50 2.64 -11.12 19.32
N GLY A 51 2.05 -12.18 19.89
CA GLY A 51 0.60 -12.38 20.12
C GLY A 51 -0.08 -11.31 20.98
N ARG A 52 0.60 -10.19 21.27
CA ARG A 52 0.11 -9.03 22.01
C ARG A 52 -0.86 -8.15 21.23
N CYS A 53 -0.91 -8.27 19.91
CA CYS A 53 -1.77 -7.44 19.07
C CYS A 53 -3.04 -8.19 18.65
N SER A 54 -4.13 -7.97 19.38
CA SER A 54 -5.44 -8.53 19.03
C SER A 54 -5.93 -7.99 17.68
N ARG A 55 -6.74 -8.78 16.95
CA ARG A 55 -7.42 -8.33 15.72
C ARG A 55 -8.23 -7.04 15.91
N LYS A 56 -8.76 -6.81 17.12
CA LYS A 56 -9.54 -5.60 17.45
C LYS A 56 -8.72 -4.32 17.28
N THR A 57 -7.40 -4.38 17.46
CA THR A 57 -6.49 -3.23 17.30
C THR A 57 -6.52 -2.65 15.89
N PHE A 58 -6.69 -3.50 14.88
CA PHE A 58 -6.66 -3.10 13.46
C PHE A 58 -8.04 -2.96 12.84
N ARG A 59 -9.12 -3.07 13.63
CA ARG A 59 -10.50 -3.13 13.09
C ARG A 59 -10.89 -1.89 12.27
N SER A 60 -10.34 -0.72 12.60
CA SER A 60 -10.58 0.56 11.91
C SER A 60 -9.71 0.76 10.68
N VAL A 61 -8.60 0.04 10.54
CA VAL A 61 -7.68 0.19 9.42
C VAL A 61 -8.36 -0.29 8.13
N ARG A 62 -8.23 0.51 7.07
CA ARG A 62 -8.77 0.28 5.72
C ARG A 62 -7.68 0.38 4.66
N VAL A 63 -6.71 1.27 4.88
CA VAL A 63 -5.56 1.48 4.00
C VAL A 63 -4.31 1.11 4.77
N LEU A 64 -3.53 0.18 4.24
CA LEU A 64 -2.22 -0.18 4.77
C LEU A 64 -1.16 0.03 3.69
N SER A 65 -0.09 0.74 4.03
CA SER A 65 1.17 0.72 3.31
C SER A 65 2.21 0.04 4.19
N LEU A 66 2.77 -1.06 3.70
CA LEU A 66 3.74 -1.88 4.39
C LEU A 66 5.07 -1.86 3.65
N ARG A 67 6.07 -1.26 4.28
CA ARG A 67 7.46 -1.23 3.80
C ARG A 67 8.25 -2.33 4.48
N SER A 68 8.57 -3.38 3.72
CA SER A 68 9.03 -4.61 4.32
C SER A 68 9.78 -5.53 3.35
N ALA A 69 10.71 -4.96 2.58
CA ALA A 69 11.50 -5.66 1.57
C ALA A 69 12.19 -6.96 2.07
N THR A 70 12.44 -7.09 3.38
CA THR A 70 13.19 -8.21 3.96
C THR A 70 12.34 -9.23 4.73
N LEU A 71 11.03 -9.05 4.85
CA LEU A 71 10.20 -10.02 5.56
C LEU A 71 9.84 -11.22 4.69
N SER A 72 9.83 -12.41 5.31
CA SER A 72 9.33 -13.59 4.64
C SER A 72 7.84 -13.46 4.28
N PRO A 73 7.38 -14.06 3.17
CA PRO A 73 5.97 -14.05 2.79
C PRO A 73 5.03 -14.56 3.89
N GLU A 74 5.44 -15.59 4.65
CA GLU A 74 4.65 -16.15 5.75
C GLU A 74 4.44 -15.13 6.85
N THR A 75 5.51 -14.41 7.20
CA THR A 75 5.54 -13.40 8.26
C THR A 75 4.59 -12.26 7.93
N GLN A 76 4.64 -11.80 6.68
CA GLN A 76 3.73 -10.78 6.17
C GLN A 76 2.28 -11.25 6.18
N ARG A 77 2.01 -12.47 5.69
CA ARG A 77 0.66 -13.05 5.65
C ARG A 77 0.04 -13.15 7.04
N VAL A 78 0.81 -13.58 8.03
CA VAL A 78 0.37 -13.65 9.45
C VAL A 78 -0.01 -12.26 9.97
N PHE A 79 0.77 -11.23 9.64
CA PHE A 79 0.46 -9.85 10.03
C PHE A 79 -0.81 -9.34 9.34
N LEU A 80 -0.90 -9.47 8.02
CA LEU A 80 -2.04 -8.99 7.24
C LEU A 80 -3.35 -9.68 7.68
N ALA A 81 -3.29 -10.95 8.10
CA ALA A 81 -4.46 -11.70 8.60
C ALA A 81 -5.09 -11.08 9.86
N ARG A 82 -4.44 -10.11 10.50
CA ARG A 82 -4.97 -9.37 11.64
C ARG A 82 -5.86 -8.18 11.22
N ILE A 83 -5.87 -7.80 9.94
CA ILE A 83 -6.52 -6.59 9.42
C ILE A 83 -7.73 -6.98 8.55
N GLU A 84 -8.83 -7.35 9.20
CA GLU A 84 -10.01 -7.93 8.54
C GLU A 84 -10.74 -7.00 7.57
N ASN A 85 -10.64 -5.67 7.77
CA ASN A 85 -11.33 -4.68 6.94
C ASN A 85 -10.43 -3.99 5.93
N LEU A 86 -9.28 -4.58 5.59
CA LEU A 86 -8.36 -4.00 4.64
C LEU A 86 -9.02 -3.87 3.26
N GLU A 87 -9.00 -2.66 2.69
CA GLU A 87 -9.55 -2.32 1.37
C GLU A 87 -8.44 -1.93 0.38
N VAL A 88 -7.35 -1.36 0.89
CA VAL A 88 -6.22 -0.86 0.10
C VAL A 88 -4.93 -1.36 0.74
N LEU A 89 -4.13 -2.10 -0.02
CA LEU A 89 -2.82 -2.61 0.39
C LEU A 89 -1.75 -2.08 -0.55
N ASP A 90 -0.77 -1.38 0.00
CA ASP A 90 0.50 -1.08 -0.65
C ASP A 90 1.59 -1.89 0.02
N ILE A 91 2.33 -2.66 -0.76
CA ILE A 91 3.39 -3.54 -0.26
C ILE A 91 4.66 -3.32 -1.06
N GLU A 92 5.77 -3.18 -0.35
CA GLU A 92 7.11 -3.39 -0.90
C GLU A 92 7.63 -4.80 -0.59
N THR A 93 8.01 -5.58 -1.61
CA THR A 93 8.53 -6.95 -1.45
C THR A 93 9.69 -7.28 -2.39
N MET A 94 10.66 -8.06 -1.90
CA MET A 94 11.72 -8.68 -2.72
C MET A 94 11.40 -10.13 -3.11
N HIS A 95 10.21 -10.63 -2.76
CA HIS A 95 9.77 -11.99 -3.05
C HIS A 95 8.81 -12.01 -4.26
N PRO A 96 8.74 -13.15 -4.98
CA PRO A 96 7.68 -13.36 -5.95
C PRO A 96 6.31 -13.15 -5.31
N VAL A 97 5.40 -12.54 -6.07
CA VAL A 97 4.05 -12.24 -5.63
C VAL A 97 3.12 -13.35 -6.10
N ASP A 98 2.32 -13.88 -5.19
CA ASP A 98 1.20 -14.77 -5.47
C ASP A 98 0.00 -14.38 -4.58
N SER A 99 -1.10 -15.13 -4.70
CA SER A 99 -2.32 -14.86 -3.92
C SER A 99 -2.18 -15.06 -2.42
N SER A 100 -1.12 -15.72 -1.94
CA SER A 100 -0.87 -15.88 -0.50
C SER A 100 -0.54 -14.56 0.20
N ILE A 101 -0.18 -13.53 -0.57
CA ILE A 101 0.12 -12.18 -0.07
C ILE A 101 -1.10 -11.50 0.54
N VAL A 102 -2.31 -11.93 0.15
CA VAL A 102 -3.57 -11.39 0.66
C VAL A 102 -4.23 -12.45 1.54
N PRO A 103 -4.43 -12.18 2.84
CA PRO A 103 -5.15 -13.11 3.69
C PRO A 103 -6.57 -13.33 3.19
N TYR A 104 -7.02 -14.58 3.28
CA TYR A 104 -8.41 -14.95 3.06
C TYR A 104 -9.35 -14.10 3.94
N GLY A 105 -10.45 -13.65 3.36
CA GLY A 105 -11.50 -12.90 4.07
C GLY A 105 -11.29 -11.39 4.15
N THR A 106 -10.28 -10.83 3.47
CA THR A 106 -10.12 -9.37 3.35
C THR A 106 -11.06 -8.79 2.29
N LYS A 107 -11.41 -7.51 2.46
CA LYS A 107 -12.22 -6.74 1.49
C LYS A 107 -11.35 -5.99 0.51
N LEU A 108 -10.20 -6.57 0.16
CA LEU A 108 -9.17 -5.87 -0.60
C LEU A 108 -9.70 -5.51 -1.98
N LYS A 109 -9.70 -4.22 -2.32
CA LYS A 109 -10.15 -3.67 -3.60
C LYS A 109 -8.99 -3.14 -4.42
N PHE A 110 -7.94 -2.66 -3.77
CA PHE A 110 -6.75 -2.13 -4.43
C PHE A 110 -5.49 -2.73 -3.84
N LEU A 111 -4.63 -3.24 -4.72
CA LEU A 111 -3.32 -3.77 -4.38
C LEU A 111 -2.25 -3.00 -5.17
N ARG A 112 -1.36 -2.30 -4.48
CA ARG A 112 -0.12 -1.77 -5.05
C ARG A 112 1.06 -2.61 -4.61
N ILE A 113 1.89 -2.97 -5.58
CA ILE A 113 3.10 -3.73 -5.35
C ILE A 113 4.29 -2.92 -5.84
N SER A 114 5.13 -2.48 -4.91
CA SER A 114 6.51 -2.09 -5.23
C SER A 114 7.39 -3.32 -5.11
N SER A 115 8.06 -3.71 -6.20
CA SER A 115 8.99 -4.84 -6.16
C SER A 115 10.18 -4.61 -7.05
N ASN A 116 11.33 -5.11 -6.59
CA ASN A 116 12.51 -5.27 -7.43
C ASN A 116 12.47 -6.58 -8.24
N VAL A 117 11.46 -7.42 -8.03
CA VAL A 117 11.22 -8.64 -8.78
C VAL A 117 10.30 -8.34 -9.97
N PHE A 118 10.60 -8.95 -11.11
CA PHE A 118 9.77 -8.82 -12.30
C PHE A 118 8.41 -9.48 -12.08
N ILE A 119 7.32 -8.72 -12.24
CA ILE A 119 5.94 -9.21 -12.15
C ILE A 119 5.40 -9.39 -13.56
N THR A 120 5.05 -10.62 -13.92
CA THR A 120 4.49 -10.94 -15.24
C THR A 120 2.99 -10.60 -15.29
N ARG A 121 2.45 -10.47 -16.51
CA ARG A 121 1.02 -10.25 -16.72
C ARG A 121 0.18 -11.42 -16.23
N ASP A 122 0.66 -12.65 -16.41
CA ASP A 122 -0.05 -13.86 -15.96
C ASP A 122 -0.21 -13.88 -14.43
N VAL A 123 0.79 -13.41 -13.67
CA VAL A 123 0.68 -13.25 -12.21
C VAL A 123 -0.40 -12.24 -11.82
N ILE A 124 -0.46 -11.10 -12.53
CA ILE A 124 -1.49 -10.09 -12.29
C ILE A 124 -2.89 -10.65 -12.57
N ASP A 125 -3.03 -11.42 -13.64
CA ASP A 125 -4.30 -12.01 -14.03
C ASP A 125 -4.75 -13.08 -13.02
N GLN A 126 -3.81 -13.93 -12.57
CA GLN A 126 -4.06 -14.90 -11.51
C GLN A 126 -4.47 -14.24 -10.19
N LEU A 127 -3.87 -13.10 -9.81
CA LEU A 127 -4.27 -12.37 -8.61
C LEU A 127 -5.72 -11.86 -8.66
N PHE A 128 -6.21 -11.46 -9.84
CA PHE A 128 -7.62 -11.11 -10.01
C PHE A 128 -8.53 -12.32 -9.87
N ASP A 129 -8.12 -13.49 -10.34
CA ASP A 129 -8.90 -14.72 -10.20
C ASP A 129 -8.95 -15.20 -8.75
N ASP A 130 -7.81 -15.15 -8.06
CA ASP A 130 -7.67 -15.62 -6.68
C ASP A 130 -8.29 -14.68 -5.64
N ILE A 131 -8.42 -13.38 -5.97
CA ILE A 131 -8.93 -12.35 -5.07
C ILE A 131 -10.16 -11.67 -5.73
N PRO A 132 -11.36 -12.26 -5.61
CA PRO A 132 -12.56 -11.77 -6.33
C PRO A 132 -12.97 -10.34 -6.00
N THR A 133 -12.63 -9.85 -4.80
CA THR A 133 -12.94 -8.50 -4.33
C THR A 133 -12.01 -7.43 -4.92
N LEU A 134 -10.89 -7.84 -5.52
CA LEU A 134 -9.88 -6.95 -6.06
C LEU A 134 -10.41 -6.26 -7.32
N GLU A 135 -10.45 -4.93 -7.30
CA GLU A 135 -10.93 -4.10 -8.41
C GLU A 135 -9.76 -3.54 -9.24
N CYS A 136 -8.59 -3.37 -8.63
CA CYS A 136 -7.43 -2.74 -9.25
C CYS A 136 -6.11 -3.29 -8.68
N ILE A 137 -5.15 -3.55 -9.57
CA ILE A 137 -3.75 -3.84 -9.23
C ILE A 137 -2.86 -2.79 -9.88
N GLU A 138 -1.93 -2.29 -9.10
CA GLU A 138 -0.86 -1.41 -9.54
C GLU A 138 0.48 -2.04 -9.17
N TRP A 139 1.45 -1.99 -10.08
CA TRP A 139 2.79 -2.44 -9.78
C TRP A 139 3.82 -1.56 -10.45
N ALA A 140 4.93 -1.36 -9.75
CA ALA A 140 6.06 -0.60 -10.24
C ALA A 140 7.33 -1.44 -10.05
N MET A 141 8.20 -1.40 -11.05
CA MET A 141 9.62 -1.56 -10.80
C MET A 141 10.16 -0.16 -10.49
N GLU A 142 10.80 0.02 -9.34
CA GLU A 142 11.36 1.32 -8.96
C GLU A 142 12.58 1.68 -9.83
N TYR A 143 12.31 2.13 -11.06
CA TYR A 143 13.32 2.74 -11.91
C TYR A 143 13.20 4.25 -11.81
N LYS A 144 14.20 4.87 -11.19
CA LYS A 144 14.38 6.31 -11.22
C LYS A 144 14.77 6.72 -12.64
N MET A 145 13.81 7.20 -13.43
CA MET A 145 14.12 7.77 -14.73
C MET A 145 14.45 9.25 -14.58
N TYR A 146 15.62 9.64 -15.08
CA TYR A 146 15.98 11.04 -15.26
C TYR A 146 15.58 11.45 -16.68
N THR A 147 14.86 12.56 -16.82
CA THR A 147 14.72 13.17 -18.15
C THR A 147 16.08 13.68 -18.63
N SER A 148 16.31 13.68 -19.94
CA SER A 148 17.50 14.27 -20.58
C SER A 148 17.58 15.81 -20.46
N SER A 149 16.58 16.44 -19.84
CA SER A 149 16.52 17.85 -19.43
C SER A 149 16.51 17.94 -17.90
N PRO A 150 16.80 19.11 -17.28
CA PRO A 150 16.82 19.27 -15.83
C PRO A 150 15.40 19.18 -15.25
N GLY A 151 14.88 17.96 -15.20
CA GLY A 151 13.57 17.59 -14.70
C GLY A 151 13.72 16.76 -13.43
N LYS A 152 12.79 16.96 -12.50
CA LYS A 152 12.70 16.15 -11.29
C LYS A 152 12.55 14.66 -11.66
N PRO A 153 13.15 13.74 -10.91
CA PRO A 153 12.95 12.31 -11.13
C PRO A 153 11.45 12.00 -11.06
N PHE A 154 10.99 11.11 -11.94
CA PHE A 154 9.65 10.56 -11.88
C PHE A 154 9.73 9.03 -11.79
N TYR A 155 8.67 8.45 -11.23
CA TYR A 155 8.52 7.01 -11.05
C TYR A 155 7.42 6.52 -11.98
N TYR A 156 7.54 5.28 -12.46
CA TYR A 156 6.61 4.72 -13.43
C TYR A 156 6.17 3.32 -13.05
N GLY A 157 4.94 2.98 -13.36
CA GLY A 157 4.39 1.66 -13.13
C GLY A 157 3.27 1.33 -14.09
N THR A 158 2.68 0.17 -13.88
CA THR A 158 1.54 -0.32 -14.65
C THR A 158 0.37 -0.53 -13.70
N ARG A 159 -0.83 -0.22 -14.18
CA ARG A 159 -2.09 -0.45 -13.47
C ARG A 159 -3.04 -1.24 -14.36
N LYS A 160 -3.75 -2.18 -13.76
CA LYS A 160 -4.86 -2.92 -14.39
C LYS A 160 -6.08 -2.81 -13.49
N TYR A 161 -7.23 -2.55 -14.10
CA TYR A 161 -8.53 -2.67 -13.45
C TYR A 161 -9.18 -3.97 -13.90
N ARG A 162 -10.00 -4.58 -13.05
CA ARG A 162 -10.71 -5.82 -13.39
C ARG A 162 -11.60 -5.64 -14.63
N ASP A 163 -12.40 -4.57 -14.63
CA ASP A 163 -13.47 -4.36 -15.62
C ASP A 163 -13.05 -3.43 -16.78
N VAL A 164 -11.79 -2.98 -16.82
CA VAL A 164 -11.28 -2.11 -17.90
C VAL A 164 -10.32 -2.91 -18.77
N PRO A 165 -10.55 -2.98 -20.09
CA PRO A 165 -9.62 -3.63 -21.01
C PRO A 165 -8.23 -2.99 -21.01
N GLY A 166 -7.20 -3.83 -20.91
CA GLY A 166 -5.82 -3.44 -21.09
C GLY A 166 -5.11 -2.89 -19.86
N TYR A 167 -3.84 -2.57 -20.05
CA TYR A 167 -2.95 -2.06 -19.02
C TYR A 167 -2.77 -0.55 -19.19
N GLN A 168 -2.78 0.16 -18.08
CA GLN A 168 -2.57 1.61 -18.03
C GLN A 168 -1.20 1.92 -17.46
N ASN A 169 -0.58 2.93 -18.04
CA ASN A 169 0.68 3.46 -17.58
C ASN A 169 0.44 4.48 -16.48
N VAL A 170 1.17 4.35 -15.37
CA VAL A 170 1.05 5.21 -14.18
C VAL A 170 2.36 5.95 -13.98
N GLN A 171 2.28 7.24 -13.63
CA GLN A 171 3.46 8.06 -13.35
C GLN A 171 3.28 8.83 -12.05
N TRP A 172 4.31 8.80 -11.20
CA TRP A 172 4.37 9.58 -9.96
C TRP A 172 5.48 10.63 -10.01
N MET A 173 5.17 11.79 -9.43
CA MET A 173 6.09 12.92 -9.32
C MET A 173 6.92 12.90 -8.02
N CYS A 174 6.64 11.93 -7.14
CA CYS A 174 7.36 11.66 -5.91
C CYS A 174 7.64 10.15 -5.79
N PRO A 175 8.60 9.76 -4.93
CA PRO A 175 8.79 8.38 -4.53
C PRO A 175 7.49 7.73 -4.03
N LEU A 176 7.29 6.43 -4.31
CA LEU A 176 6.09 5.69 -3.91
C LEU A 176 5.90 5.63 -2.39
N ASP A 177 6.97 5.73 -1.61
CA ASP A 177 6.97 5.73 -0.14
C ASP A 177 6.52 7.06 0.45
N GLU A 178 6.64 8.14 -0.32
CA GLU A 178 6.08 9.44 0.02
C GLU A 178 4.61 9.55 -0.41
N GLU A 179 4.22 8.92 -1.52
CA GLU A 179 2.86 8.97 -2.04
C GLU A 179 1.83 8.27 -1.13
N TRP A 180 0.92 9.05 -0.56
CA TRP A 180 -0.28 8.51 0.06
C TRP A 180 -1.25 8.08 -1.04
N LEU A 181 -1.53 6.78 -1.13
CA LEU A 181 -2.55 6.23 -2.02
C LEU A 181 -3.86 6.97 -1.79
N GLY A 182 -4.22 7.91 -2.68
CA GLY A 182 -5.40 8.76 -2.60
C GLY A 182 -6.71 7.96 -2.67
N ASN A 183 -7.81 8.63 -3.04
CA ASN A 183 -8.97 7.92 -3.54
C ASN A 183 -8.59 7.33 -4.91
N TRP A 184 -8.00 6.14 -4.92
CA TRP A 184 -7.51 5.46 -6.13
C TRP A 184 -8.58 5.27 -7.22
N LYS A 185 -9.87 5.41 -6.85
CA LYS A 185 -11.03 5.46 -7.76
C LYS A 185 -11.20 6.81 -8.46
N GLU A 186 -10.88 7.92 -7.79
CA GLU A 186 -10.99 9.28 -8.30
C GLU A 186 -9.74 9.71 -9.08
N ASP A 187 -8.61 9.04 -8.82
CA ASP A 187 -7.34 9.27 -9.52
C ASP A 187 -7.38 8.82 -11.01
N VAL A 188 -8.48 8.20 -11.48
CA VAL A 188 -8.70 7.85 -12.88
C VAL A 188 -9.35 9.01 -13.62
N ARG A 189 -8.54 9.98 -14.07
CA ARG A 189 -8.95 10.82 -15.20
C ARG A 189 -8.29 10.28 -16.46
N PRO A 190 -9.05 9.69 -17.40
CA PRO A 190 -8.51 9.35 -18.71
C PRO A 190 -8.04 10.63 -19.37
N VAL A 191 -6.73 10.78 -19.54
CA VAL A 191 -6.19 11.80 -20.45
C VAL A 191 -6.29 11.21 -21.84
N THR A 192 -7.19 11.75 -22.67
CA THR A 192 -7.27 11.40 -24.09
C THR A 192 -5.96 11.81 -24.74
N VAL A 193 -5.08 10.85 -25.03
CA VAL A 193 -3.89 11.12 -25.84
C VAL A 193 -4.31 11.11 -27.30
N THR A 194 -4.35 12.28 -27.91
CA THR A 194 -4.44 12.41 -29.37
C THR A 194 -3.20 11.80 -30.00
N GLY A 195 -3.31 10.55 -30.43
CA GLY A 195 -2.34 9.86 -31.28
C GLY A 195 -1.17 9.19 -30.56
N ARG A 196 -1.23 7.84 -30.51
CA ARG A 196 -0.15 6.91 -30.15
C ARG A 196 0.27 6.89 -28.67
N GLY A 197 -0.53 6.19 -27.87
CA GLY A 197 -0.15 5.68 -26.54
C GLY A 197 -0.75 6.47 -25.38
N THR A 198 -1.49 5.79 -24.49
CA THR A 198 -2.11 6.41 -23.32
C THR A 198 -1.07 6.61 -22.21
N LEU A 199 -0.80 7.87 -21.85
CA LEU A 199 -0.04 8.28 -20.68
C LEU A 199 -1.02 8.91 -19.69
N VAL A 200 -1.23 8.29 -18.53
CA VAL A 200 -2.01 8.87 -17.44
C VAL A 200 -1.05 9.66 -16.56
N LYS A 201 -1.19 10.99 -16.54
CA LYS A 201 -0.48 11.87 -15.61
C LYS A 201 -1.32 12.06 -14.35
N PHE A 202 -0.79 11.67 -13.20
CA PHE A 202 -1.38 12.00 -11.91
C PHE A 202 -0.90 13.38 -11.49
N TRP A 203 -1.86 14.28 -11.23
CA TRP A 203 -1.57 15.57 -10.62
C TRP A 203 -1.64 15.38 -9.10
N ASN A 204 -0.56 15.73 -8.41
CA ASN A 204 -0.60 15.88 -6.96
C ASN A 204 -1.71 16.88 -6.61
N HIS A 205 -2.70 16.44 -5.84
CA HIS A 205 -3.62 17.35 -5.17
C HIS A 205 -2.80 18.15 -4.15
N PRO A 206 -2.65 19.48 -4.25
CA PRO A 206 -1.77 20.24 -3.37
C PRO A 206 -2.29 20.47 -1.93
N GLN A 207 -3.30 19.72 -1.47
CA GLN A 207 -4.14 20.19 -0.35
C GLN A 207 -3.93 19.52 1.01
N TYR A 208 -2.89 18.70 1.20
CA TYR A 208 -2.62 18.14 2.52
C TYR A 208 -1.12 18.24 2.85
N ILE A 209 -0.75 19.43 3.36
CA ILE A 209 0.40 19.64 4.26
C ILE A 209 -0.14 19.54 5.68
#